data_AF-A0A523QD16-F1
#
_entry.id   AF-A0A523QD16-F1
#
_cell.length_a   1.000
_cell.length_b   1.000
_cell.length_c   1.000
_cell.angle_alpha   90.00
_cell.angle_beta   90.00
_cell.angle_gamma   90.00
#
_symmetry.space_group_name_H-M   'P 1'
#
loop_
_entity.id
_entity.type
_entity.pdbx_description
1 polymer ?
#
loop_
_entity_poly.entity_id
_entity_poly.type
_entity_poly.pdbx_seq_one_letter_code
_entity_poly.pdbx_strand_id
1 'polypeptide(L)'
;FYLRVDGEIARVEIPQWAAQDETLLELTHGLVLDQCRRGQGYPVALSEAHEQAVVTGADRETFWQLVESLLIGEHLPTPTSAKSFSKRTRWV
;
A
#
# COMPACT_ATOMS: atom_id res chain seq x y z
N PHE A 1 11.69 14.97 -13.47
CA PHE A 1 11.71 16.42 -13.22
C PHE A 1 11.31 16.70 -11.78
N TYR A 2 11.54 17.93 -11.29
CA TYR A 2 11.03 18.37 -9.98
C TYR A 2 9.77 19.20 -10.16
N LEU A 3 8.77 18.95 -9.34
CA LEU A 3 7.50 19.68 -9.33
C LEU A 3 7.35 20.34 -7.96
N ARG A 4 7.17 21.67 -7.96
CA ARG A 4 6.78 22.39 -6.75
C ARG A 4 5.26 22.34 -6.63
N VAL A 5 4.80 21.72 -5.56
CA VAL A 5 3.39 21.68 -5.13
C VAL A 5 3.26 22.49 -3.85
N ASP A 6 2.03 22.85 -3.47
CA ASP A 6 1.77 23.82 -2.40
C ASP A 6 2.33 23.36 -1.04
N GLY A 7 3.58 23.74 -0.75
CA GLY A 7 4.30 23.43 0.48
C GLY A 7 5.47 22.45 0.34
N GLU A 8 5.58 21.70 -0.77
CA GLU A 8 6.58 20.64 -0.94
C GLU A 8 7.15 20.58 -2.37
N ILE A 9 8.34 19.96 -2.50
CA ILE A 9 8.96 19.69 -3.80
C ILE A 9 8.95 18.18 -4.03
N ALA A 10 8.19 17.75 -5.02
CA ALA A 10 8.12 16.35 -5.44
C ALA A 10 9.17 16.06 -6.51
N ARG A 11 9.84 14.92 -6.41
CA ARG A 11 10.69 14.37 -7.46
C ARG A 11 9.86 13.37 -8.27
N VAL A 12 9.65 13.65 -9.55
CA VAL A 12 8.94 12.76 -10.47
C VAL A 12 9.94 12.15 -11.43
N GLU A 13 9.98 10.81 -11.45
CA GLU A 13 10.80 10.06 -12.40
C GLU A 13 9.91 9.49 -13.49
N ILE A 14 10.36 9.65 -14.73
CA ILE A 14 9.64 9.20 -15.93
C ILE A 14 10.63 8.44 -16.82
N PRO A 15 10.14 7.48 -17.62
CA PRO A 15 11.01 6.79 -18.57
C PRO A 15 11.53 7.73 -19.66
N GLN A 16 12.70 7.42 -20.21
CA GLN A 16 13.39 8.29 -21.19
C GLN A 16 12.54 8.63 -22.41
N TRP A 17 11.78 7.67 -22.94
CA TRP A 17 10.94 7.88 -24.11
C TRP A 17 9.82 8.91 -23.86
N ALA A 18 9.28 8.95 -22.63
CA ALA A 18 8.28 9.95 -22.25
C ALA A 18 8.91 11.34 -22.03
N ALA A 19 10.19 11.38 -21.66
CA ALA A 19 10.93 12.64 -21.51
C ALA A 19 11.37 13.24 -22.85
N GLN A 20 11.47 12.43 -23.90
CA GLN A 20 11.89 12.86 -25.25
C GLN A 20 10.72 13.32 -26.12
N ASP A 21 9.50 12.85 -25.83
CA ASP A 21 8.27 13.28 -26.48
C ASP A 21 7.65 14.44 -25.69
N GLU A 22 7.64 15.63 -26.28
CA GLU A 22 7.13 16.86 -25.64
C GLU A 22 5.65 16.76 -25.26
N THR A 23 4.83 16.08 -26.08
CA THR A 23 3.40 15.93 -25.80
C THR A 23 3.17 15.04 -24.59
N LEU A 24 3.90 13.92 -24.49
CA LEU A 24 3.81 13.02 -23.34
C LEU A 24 4.37 13.66 -22.06
N LEU A 25 5.44 14.44 -22.20
CA LEU A 25 6.04 15.16 -21.08
C LEU A 25 5.08 16.21 -20.52
N GLU A 26 4.48 17.04 -21.36
CA GLU A 26 3.48 18.04 -20.97
C GLU A 26 2.26 17.39 -20.32
N LEU A 27 1.75 16.32 -20.91
CA LEU A 27 0.62 15.57 -20.37
C LEU A 27 0.95 15.01 -18.98
N THR A 28 2.15 14.46 -18.78
CA THR A 28 2.60 13.95 -17.48
C THR A 28 2.70 15.07 -16.45
N HIS A 29 3.27 16.22 -16.80
CA HIS A 29 3.29 17.39 -15.92
C HIS A 29 1.88 17.83 -15.49
N GLY A 30 0.96 17.94 -16.45
CA GLY A 30 -0.42 18.36 -16.21
C GLY A 30 -1.18 17.40 -15.30
N LEU A 31 -1.07 16.09 -15.55
CA LEU A 31 -1.75 15.06 -14.75
C LEU A 31 -1.24 15.01 -13.32
N VAL A 32 0.08 15.06 -13.11
CA VAL A 32 0.64 15.06 -11.74
C VAL A 32 0.20 16.31 -10.98
N LEU A 33 0.23 17.48 -11.63
CA LEU A 33 -0.20 18.73 -11.01
C LEU A 33 -1.70 18.72 -10.68
N ASP A 34 -2.55 18.19 -11.56
CA ASP A 34 -3.99 18.02 -11.30
C ASP A 34 -4.25 17.14 -10.07
N GLN A 35 -3.58 15.97 -10.00
CA GLN A 35 -3.70 15.07 -8.87
C GLN A 35 -3.29 15.72 -7.56
N CYS A 36 -2.17 16.46 -7.55
CA CYS A 36 -1.73 17.17 -6.35
C CYS A 36 -2.69 18.28 -5.94
N ARG A 37 -3.26 19.03 -6.90
CA ARG A 37 -4.27 20.07 -6.59
C ARG A 37 -5.51 19.47 -5.96
N ARG A 38 -5.96 18.31 -6.44
CA ARG A 38 -7.13 17.60 -5.91
C ARG A 38 -6.88 17.02 -4.52
N GLY A 39 -5.65 16.63 -4.21
CA GLY A 39 -5.24 16.08 -2.91
C GLY A 39 -4.50 17.07 -2.01
N GLN A 40 -4.77 18.38 -2.15
CA GLN A 40 -4.23 19.44 -1.27
C GLN A 40 -2.69 19.45 -1.16
N GLY A 41 -1.99 19.29 -2.28
CA GLY A 41 -0.53 19.32 -2.36
C GLY A 41 0.10 17.94 -2.56
N TYR A 42 -0.67 16.85 -2.40
CA TYR A 42 -0.19 15.48 -2.60
C TYR A 42 -1.11 14.70 -3.56
N PRO A 43 -0.59 13.81 -4.42
CA PRO A 43 -1.45 13.04 -5.34
C PRO A 43 -2.46 12.17 -4.60
N VAL A 44 -3.75 12.35 -4.88
CA VAL A 44 -4.85 11.56 -4.26
C VAL A 44 -4.63 10.06 -4.41
N ALA A 45 -4.26 9.61 -5.61
CA ALA A 45 -4.03 8.20 -5.89
C ALA A 45 -2.92 7.58 -5.02
N LEU A 46 -1.90 8.36 -4.64
CA LEU A 46 -0.84 7.87 -3.75
C LEU A 46 -1.31 7.85 -2.29
N SER A 47 -2.11 8.82 -1.87
CA SER A 47 -2.75 8.80 -0.54
C SER A 47 -3.64 7.58 -0.37
N GLU A 48 -4.52 7.31 -1.34
CA GLU A 48 -5.42 6.15 -1.33
C GLU A 48 -4.62 4.85 -1.32
N ALA A 49 -3.60 4.73 -2.18
CA ALA A 49 -2.74 3.54 -2.20
C ALA A 49 -2.02 3.32 -0.87
N HIS A 50 -1.57 4.40 -0.21
CA HIS A 50 -0.95 4.31 1.11
C HIS A 50 -1.94 3.77 2.15
N GLU A 51 -3.16 4.31 2.19
CA GLU A 51 -4.21 3.84 3.11
C GLU A 51 -4.59 2.38 2.86
N GLN A 52 -4.73 1.96 1.60
CA GLN A 52 -5.08 0.59 1.24
C GLN A 52 -3.95 -0.42 1.49
N ALA A 53 -2.69 0.02 1.45
CA ALA A 53 -1.54 -0.85 1.70
C ALA A 53 -1.32 -1.15 3.19
N VAL A 54 -2.05 -0.48 4.10
CA VAL A 54 -1.91 -0.69 5.54
C VAL A 54 -2.50 -2.05 5.93
N VAL A 55 -1.62 -3.00 6.28
CA VAL A 55 -2.03 -4.30 6.83
C VAL A 55 -2.24 -4.18 8.34
N THR A 56 -3.50 -4.20 8.76
CA THR A 56 -3.86 -4.04 10.18
C THR A 56 -3.62 -5.33 10.99
N GLY A 57 -3.70 -5.23 12.32
CA GLY A 57 -3.66 -6.39 13.20
C GLY A 57 -4.80 -7.37 12.93
N ALA A 58 -6.01 -6.87 12.67
CA ALA A 58 -7.18 -7.67 12.33
C ALA A 58 -7.01 -8.42 11.00
N ASP A 59 -6.41 -7.78 9.99
CA ASP A 59 -6.13 -8.43 8.70
C ASP A 59 -5.16 -9.61 8.88
N ARG A 60 -4.15 -9.44 9.74
CA ARG A 60 -3.20 -10.51 10.05
C ARG A 60 -3.88 -11.67 10.77
N GLU A 61 -4.75 -11.39 11.73
CA GLU A 61 -5.51 -12.43 12.43
C GLU A 61 -6.44 -13.18 11.47
N THR A 62 -7.14 -12.45 10.61
CA THR A 62 -8.03 -13.02 9.57
C THR A 62 -7.26 -13.91 8.61
N PHE A 63 -6.09 -13.46 8.16
CA PHE A 63 -5.19 -14.26 7.32
C PHE A 63 -4.81 -15.59 8.01
N TRP A 64 -4.42 -15.54 9.28
CA TRP A 64 -4.04 -16.76 10.01
C TRP A 64 -5.23 -17.70 10.22
N GLN A 65 -6.43 -17.16 10.50
CA GLN A 65 -7.65 -17.97 10.59
C GLN A 65 -8.00 -18.65 9.26
N LEU A 66 -7.82 -17.96 8.14
CA LEU A 66 -8.01 -18.52 6.80
C LEU A 66 -7.02 -19.66 6.54
N VAL A 67 -5.74 -19.43 6.81
CA VAL A 67 -4.68 -20.45 6.65
C VAL A 67 -4.96 -21.67 7.53
N GLU A 68 -5.35 -21.46 8.79
CA GLU A 68 -5.70 -22.55 9.71
C GLU A 68 -6.90 -23.36 9.18
N SER A 69 -7.94 -22.68 8.69
CA SER A 69 -9.12 -23.32 8.12
C SER A 69 -8.79 -24.16 6.87
N LEU A 70 -7.93 -23.66 5.99
CA LEU A 70 -7.48 -24.39 4.80
C LEU A 70 -6.63 -25.61 5.15
N LEU A 71 -5.73 -25.49 6.13
CA LEU A 71 -4.92 -26.61 6.60
C LEU A 71 -5.77 -27.72 7.23
N ILE A 72 -6.79 -27.34 8.02
CA ILE A 72 -7.77 -28.29 8.57
C ILE A 72 -8.53 -29.00 7.46
N GLY A 73 -8.98 -28.27 6.43
CA GLY A 73 -9.67 -28.85 5.26
C GLY A 73 -8.83 -29.89 4.53
N GLU A 74 -7.52 -29.65 4.40
CA GLU A 74 -6.56 -30.56 3.77
C GLU A 74 -6.00 -31.63 4.74
N HIS A 75 -6.54 -31.74 5.96
CA HIS A 75 -6.11 -32.68 7.00
C HIS A 75 -4.61 -32.57 7.36
N LEU A 76 -4.03 -31.38 7.19
CA LEU A 76 -2.64 -31.10 7.51
C LEU A 76 -2.52 -30.68 8.99
N PRO A 77 -1.44 -31.06 9.68
CA PRO A 77 -1.21 -30.61 11.05
C PRO A 77 -1.08 -29.09 11.09
N THR A 78 -1.80 -28.44 12.00
CA THR A 78 -1.73 -27.00 12.28
C THR A 78 -0.81 -26.73 13.47
N PRO A 79 0.50 -26.52 13.29
CA PRO A 79 1.37 -26.16 14.40
C PRO A 79 1.03 -24.75 14.86
N THR A 80 0.17 -24.62 15.85
CA THR A 80 -0.01 -23.35 16.55
C THR A 80 1.26 -23.05 17.34
N SER A 81 1.83 -21.85 17.15
CA SER A 81 3.01 -21.43 17.89
C SER A 81 2.74 -21.48 19.40
N ALA A 82 3.64 -22.11 20.17
CA ALA A 82 3.55 -22.21 21.63
C ALA A 82 3.36 -20.84 22.31
N LYS A 83 3.83 -19.76 21.67
CA LYS A 83 3.67 -18.37 22.14
C LYS A 83 2.25 -17.84 21.95
N SER A 84 1.57 -18.22 20.87
CA SER A 84 0.16 -17.88 20.63
C SER A 84 -0.78 -18.73 21.50
N PHE A 85 -0.40 -19.97 21.80
CA PHE A 85 -1.10 -20.79 22.79
C PHE A 85 -0.99 -20.18 24.19
N SER A 86 0.22 -19.85 24.64
CA SER A 86 0.49 -19.26 25.96
C SER A 86 -0.21 -17.90 26.19
N LYS A 87 -0.43 -17.10 25.14
CA LYS A 87 -1.23 -15.87 25.23
C LYS A 87 -2.74 -16.14 25.40
N ARG A 88 -3.26 -17.23 24.82
CA ARG A 88 -4.67 -17.64 24.94
C ARG A 88 -4.96 -18.36 26.26
N THR A 89 -4.00 -19.07 26.83
CA THR A 89 -4.14 -19.77 28.13
C THR A 89 -3.71 -18.95 29.35
N ARG A 90 -3.43 -17.65 29.22
CA ARG A 90 -2.95 -16.80 30.33
C ARG A 90 -3.94 -16.66 31.50
N TRP A 91 -5.16 -17.19 31.39
CA TRP A 91 -6.22 -17.12 32.39
C TRP A 91 -6.92 -18.48 32.64
N VAL A 92 -6.24 -19.60 32.37
CA VAL A 92 -6.66 -20.92 32.86
C VAL A 92 -5.79 -21.32 34.04
#